data_AF-A0A843KW05-F1
#
_entry.id   AF-A0A843KW05-F1
#
_cell.length_a   1.000
_cell.length_b   1.000
_cell.length_c   1.000
_cell.angle_alpha   90.00
_cell.angle_beta   90.00
_cell.angle_gamma   90.00
#
_symmetry.space_group_name_H-M   'P 1'
#
loop_
_entity.id
_entity.type
_entity.pdbx_description
1 polymer ?
#
loop_
_entity_poly.entity_id
_entity_poly.type
_entity_poly.pdbx_seq_one_letter_code
_entity_poly.pdbx_strand_id
1 'polypeptide(L)'
;MADIWVTVNNSLPILFLIAGLIIVYFIIREIRLMYTKTRMAQVELEKEKLEVIKADIEKTANPFFRVSPAKIEELKSLDDDNSVLETDIFAQQSAVEKRIQRLESRVKLSKLDHLIEKIKKEEDRLK
;
A
#
# COMPACT_ATOMS: atom_id res chain seq x y z
N MET A 1 20.29 18.53 -76.98
CA MET A 1 19.78 17.19 -76.57
C MET A 1 20.61 16.57 -75.44
N ALA A 2 21.95 16.71 -75.41
CA ALA A 2 22.79 16.17 -74.35
C ALA A 2 22.63 16.89 -72.99
N ASP A 3 22.48 18.22 -72.99
CA ASP A 3 22.36 19.00 -71.75
C ASP A 3 21.12 18.67 -70.92
N ILE A 4 20.01 18.35 -71.60
CA ILE A 4 18.75 17.96 -70.93
C ILE A 4 18.94 16.62 -70.21
N TRP A 5 19.66 15.67 -70.80
CA TRP A 5 19.88 14.35 -70.21
C TRP A 5 20.77 14.42 -68.97
N VAL A 6 21.83 15.24 -69.00
CA VAL A 6 22.71 15.46 -67.84
C VAL A 6 21.97 16.19 -66.71
N THR A 7 21.15 17.19 -67.04
CA THR A 7 20.37 17.94 -66.05
C THR A 7 19.30 17.03 -65.40
N VAL A 8 18.63 16.19 -66.19
CA VAL A 8 17.67 15.20 -65.69
C VAL A 8 18.36 14.17 -64.80
N ASN A 9 19.48 13.58 -65.25
CA ASN A 9 20.20 12.57 -64.49
C ASN A 9 20.73 13.11 -63.14
N ASN A 10 21.15 14.38 -63.09
CA ASN A 10 21.61 15.02 -61.86
C ASN A 10 20.46 15.44 -60.93
N SER A 11 19.26 15.68 -61.47
CA SER A 11 18.05 16.05 -60.71
C SER A 11 17.29 14.86 -60.11
N LEU A 12 17.39 13.67 -60.72
CA LEU A 12 16.78 12.43 -60.23
C LEU A 12 17.14 12.08 -58.77
N PRO A 13 18.41 12.08 -58.33
CA PRO A 13 18.75 11.77 -56.94
C PRO A 13 18.18 12.79 -55.95
N ILE A 14 18.08 14.06 -56.34
CA ILE A 14 17.48 15.12 -55.52
C ILE A 14 15.98 14.88 -55.36
N LEU A 15 15.30 14.49 -56.43
CA LEU A 15 13.87 14.16 -56.41
C LEU A 15 13.58 12.92 -55.55
N PHE A 16 14.43 11.89 -55.64
CA PHE A 16 14.38 10.74 -54.73
C PHE A 16 14.62 11.10 -53.28
N LEU A 17 15.54 12.04 -53.00
CA LEU A 17 15.80 12.51 -51.64
C LEU A 17 14.60 13.26 -51.06
N ILE A 18 13.94 14.12 -51.85
CA ILE A 18 12.70 14.80 -51.46
C ILE A 18 11.58 13.79 -51.23
N ALA A 19 11.41 12.81 -52.13
CA ALA A 19 10.42 11.75 -51.97
C ALA A 19 10.67 10.92 -50.69
N GLY A 20 11.94 10.60 -50.40
CA GLY A 20 12.34 9.91 -49.17
C GLY A 20 12.01 10.74 -47.93
N LEU A 21 12.29 12.05 -47.94
CA LEU A 21 11.94 12.96 -46.84
C LEU A 21 10.43 13.02 -46.58
N ILE A 22 9.61 13.02 -47.63
CA ILE A 22 8.15 12.97 -47.51
C ILE A 22 7.72 11.66 -46.85
N ILE A 23 8.27 10.52 -47.28
CA ILE A 23 7.95 9.21 -46.67
C ILE A 23 8.33 9.20 -45.18
N VAL A 24 9.53 9.66 -44.84
CA VAL A 24 9.98 9.74 -43.45
C VAL A 24 9.08 10.65 -42.61
N TYR A 25 8.69 11.80 -43.15
CA TYR A 25 7.74 12.71 -42.51
C TYR A 25 6.39 12.03 -42.22
N PHE A 26 5.86 11.26 -43.19
CA PHE A 26 4.62 10.50 -43.00
C PHE A 26 4.75 9.42 -41.93
N ILE A 27 5.86 8.69 -41.88
CA ILE A 27 6.11 7.68 -40.84
C ILE A 27 6.12 8.32 -39.44
N ILE A 28 6.84 9.44 -39.26
CA ILE A 28 6.91 10.15 -37.97
C ILE A 28 5.52 10.67 -37.56
N ARG A 29 4.76 11.19 -38.52
CA ARG A 29 3.38 11.67 -38.30
C ARG A 29 2.46 10.53 -37.86
N GLU A 30 2.53 9.38 -38.50
CA GLU A 30 1.65 8.24 -38.21
C GLU A 30 1.97 7.62 -36.85
N ILE A 31 3.25 7.47 -36.52
CA ILE A 31 3.70 6.99 -35.22
C ILE A 31 3.18 7.91 -34.10
N ARG A 32 3.29 9.23 -34.27
CA ARG A 32 2.78 10.22 -33.29
C ARG A 32 1.27 10.10 -33.08
N LEU A 33 0.51 9.88 -34.15
CA LEU A 33 -0.94 9.68 -34.09
C LEU A 33 -1.29 8.35 -33.41
N MET A 34 -0.50 7.30 -33.63
CA MET A 34 -0.73 6.00 -33.00
C MET A 34 -0.54 6.05 -31.48
N TYR A 35 0.52 6.71 -30.99
CA TYR A 35 0.77 6.87 -29.55
C TYR A 35 -0.29 7.69 -28.82
N THR A 36 -0.91 8.66 -29.49
CA THR A 36 -1.99 9.46 -28.91
C THR A 36 -3.32 8.71 -28.94
N LYS A 37 -3.61 7.95 -30.00
CA LYS A 37 -4.80 7.10 -30.10
C LYS A 37 -4.79 5.93 -29.13
N THR A 38 -3.65 5.29 -28.88
CA THR A 38 -3.57 4.18 -27.91
C THR A 38 -3.85 4.64 -26.49
N ARG A 39 -3.36 5.82 -26.09
CA ARG A 39 -3.70 6.43 -24.80
C ARG A 39 -5.18 6.79 -24.71
N MET A 40 -5.76 7.36 -25.77
CA MET A 40 -7.19 7.67 -25.81
C MET A 40 -8.04 6.40 -25.73
N ALA A 41 -7.69 5.35 -26.47
CA ALA A 41 -8.39 4.07 -26.45
C ALA A 41 -8.27 3.36 -25.10
N GLN A 42 -7.13 3.46 -24.42
CA GLN A 42 -6.96 2.95 -23.05
C GLN A 42 -7.82 3.73 -22.06
N VAL A 43 -7.83 5.06 -22.15
CA VAL A 43 -8.66 5.93 -21.29
C VAL A 43 -10.16 5.70 -21.53
N GLU A 44 -10.56 5.49 -22.78
CA GLU A 44 -11.95 5.18 -23.14
C GLU A 44 -12.37 3.80 -22.62
N LEU A 45 -11.50 2.79 -22.75
CA LEU A 45 -11.71 1.46 -22.17
C LEU A 45 -11.80 1.50 -20.64
N GLU A 46 -10.98 2.33 -19.98
CA GLU A 46 -11.04 2.52 -18.53
C GLU A 46 -12.33 3.22 -18.09
N LYS A 47 -12.81 4.21 -18.86
CA LYS A 47 -14.10 4.86 -18.62
C LYS A 47 -15.26 3.88 -18.76
N GLU A 48 -15.27 3.06 -19.80
CA GLU A 48 -16.32 2.06 -20.03
C GLU A 48 -16.34 1.01 -18.91
N LYS A 49 -15.17 0.56 -18.44
CA LYS A 49 -15.07 -0.32 -17.25
C LYS A 49 -15.62 0.35 -15.98
N LEU A 50 -15.31 1.63 -15.76
CA LEU A 50 -15.83 2.38 -14.62
C LEU A 50 -17.35 2.54 -14.69
N GLU A 51 -17.91 2.74 -15.88
CA GLU A 51 -19.37 2.81 -16.08
C GLU A 51 -20.05 1.48 -15.78
N VAL A 52 -19.49 0.35 -16.23
CA VAL A 52 -19.99 -0.99 -15.90
C VAL A 52 -19.95 -1.24 -14.38
N ILE A 53 -18.83 -0.90 -13.71
CA ILE A 53 -18.71 -1.03 -12.26
C ILE A 53 -19.73 -0.14 -11.54
N LYS A 54 -19.92 1.11 -11.99
CA LYS A 54 -20.93 2.01 -11.42
C LYS A 54 -22.34 1.46 -11.61
N ALA A 55 -22.65 0.90 -12.78
CA ALA A 55 -23.95 0.30 -13.06
C ALA A 55 -24.19 -0.98 -12.22
N ASP A 56 -23.18 -1.80 -11.99
CA ASP A 56 -23.25 -2.95 -11.07
C ASP A 56 -23.41 -2.52 -9.61
N ILE A 57 -22.76 -1.43 -9.21
CA ILE A 57 -22.92 -0.80 -7.89
C ILE A 57 -24.34 -0.24 -7.73
N GLU A 58 -24.94 0.32 -8.78
CA GLU A 58 -26.31 0.84 -8.76
C GLU A 58 -27.36 -0.28 -8.69
N LYS A 59 -27.12 -1.40 -9.37
CA LYS A 59 -27.99 -2.59 -9.33
C LYS A 59 -27.88 -3.36 -8.01
N THR A 60 -26.72 -3.31 -7.34
CA THR A 60 -26.53 -3.93 -6.04
C THR A 60 -26.99 -2.95 -4.97
N ALA A 61 -28.18 -3.15 -4.41
CA ALA A 61 -28.87 -2.26 -3.45
C ALA A 61 -28.13 -1.94 -2.12
N ASN A 62 -26.85 -2.26 -1.99
CA ASN A 62 -26.01 -1.81 -0.89
C ASN A 62 -24.53 -1.74 -1.34
N PRO A 63 -24.01 -0.56 -1.70
CA PRO A 63 -22.60 -0.40 -1.98
C PRO A 63 -21.80 -0.61 -0.69
N PHE A 64 -21.06 -1.71 -0.59
CA PHE A 64 -20.09 -1.97 0.49
C PHE A 64 -19.04 -0.83 0.69
N PHE A 65 -19.02 0.18 -0.20
CA PHE A 65 -18.08 1.29 -0.20
C PHE A 65 -18.69 2.68 0.03
N ARG A 66 -19.99 2.80 0.32
CA ARG A 66 -20.55 4.05 0.86
C ARG A 66 -20.93 3.83 2.32
N VAL A 67 -19.92 3.68 3.16
CA VAL A 67 -20.08 4.03 4.57
C VAL A 67 -20.54 5.49 4.58
N SER A 68 -21.74 5.76 5.09
CA SER A 68 -22.26 7.13 5.14
C SER A 68 -21.26 8.02 5.88
N PRO A 69 -21.10 9.31 5.54
CA PRO A 69 -20.16 10.19 6.23
C PRO A 69 -20.35 10.18 7.76
N ALA A 70 -21.59 10.02 8.23
CA ALA A 70 -21.90 9.83 9.65
C ALA A 70 -21.31 8.54 10.25
N LYS A 71 -21.32 7.43 9.51
CA LYS A 71 -20.69 6.17 9.97
C LYS A 71 -19.17 6.22 9.91
N ILE A 72 -18.58 7.04 9.03
CA ILE A 72 -17.13 7.28 9.02
C ILE A 72 -16.72 8.06 10.27
N GLU A 73 -17.50 9.05 10.66
CA GLU A 73 -17.30 9.82 11.89
C GLU A 73 -17.47 8.94 13.14
N GLU A 74 -18.49 8.08 13.16
CA GLU A 74 -18.70 7.09 14.23
C GLU A 74 -17.53 6.08 14.34
N LEU A 75 -17.04 5.58 13.20
CA LEU A 75 -15.86 4.71 13.17
C LEU A 75 -14.62 5.42 13.70
N LYS A 76 -14.45 6.70 13.39
CA LYS A 76 -13.33 7.49 13.89
C LYS A 76 -13.42 7.70 15.40
N SER A 77 -14.61 8.02 15.94
CA SER A 77 -14.78 8.15 17.39
C SER A 77 -14.55 6.82 18.11
N LEU A 78 -14.97 5.71 17.53
CA LEU A 78 -14.74 4.38 18.09
C LEU A 78 -13.25 4.00 18.07
N ASP A 79 -12.50 4.40 17.05
CA ASP A 79 -11.05 4.18 16.95
C ASP A 79 -10.29 4.99 18.00
N ASP A 80 -10.67 6.26 18.19
CA ASP A 80 -10.13 7.13 19.24
C ASP A 80 -10.41 6.55 20.65
N ASP A 81 -11.65 6.10 20.91
CA ASP A 81 -12.04 5.46 22.18
C ASP A 81 -11.27 4.14 22.41
N ASN A 82 -11.10 3.33 21.36
CA ASN A 82 -10.33 2.09 21.44
C ASN A 82 -8.85 2.36 21.76
N SER A 83 -8.24 3.40 21.18
CA SER A 83 -6.86 3.78 21.46
C SER A 83 -6.65 4.17 22.93
N VAL A 84 -7.60 4.91 23.51
CA VAL A 84 -7.59 5.25 24.93
C VAL A 84 -7.75 4.01 25.79
N LEU A 85 -8.71 3.14 25.44
CA LEU A 85 -8.99 1.91 26.19
C LEU A 85 -7.79 0.94 26.17
N GLU A 86 -7.12 0.79 25.03
CA GLU A 86 -5.90 -0.01 24.91
C GLU A 86 -4.79 0.51 25.83
N THR A 87 -4.62 1.83 25.89
CA THR A 87 -3.63 2.48 26.76
C THR A 87 -3.92 2.22 28.24
N ASP A 88 -5.19 2.34 28.64
CA ASP A 88 -5.62 2.07 30.01
C ASP A 88 -5.49 0.59 30.39
N ILE A 89 -5.87 -0.32 29.48
CA ILE A 89 -5.70 -1.77 29.66
C ILE A 89 -4.22 -2.09 29.84
N PHE A 90 -3.34 -1.53 29.02
CA PHE A 90 -1.91 -1.73 29.14
C PHE A 90 -1.35 -1.23 30.47
N ALA A 91 -1.78 -0.05 30.93
CA ALA A 91 -1.38 0.50 32.22
C ALA A 91 -1.83 -0.41 33.38
N GLN A 92 -3.06 -0.92 33.33
CA GLN A 92 -3.58 -1.85 34.33
C GLN A 92 -2.82 -3.19 34.33
N GLN A 93 -2.54 -3.76 33.15
CA GLN A 93 -1.77 -4.99 33.03
C GLN A 93 -0.36 -4.82 33.60
N SER A 94 0.33 -3.73 33.27
CA SER A 94 1.67 -3.45 33.83
C SER A 94 1.65 -3.31 35.36
N ALA A 95 0.63 -2.66 35.91
CA ALA A 95 0.47 -2.54 37.36
C ALA A 95 0.23 -3.90 38.04
N VAL A 96 -0.58 -4.77 37.42
CA VAL A 96 -0.85 -6.13 37.91
C VAL A 96 0.39 -6.99 37.83
N GLU A 97 1.13 -6.96 36.73
CA GLU A 97 2.37 -7.72 36.54
C GLU A 97 3.42 -7.35 37.59
N LYS A 98 3.62 -6.05 37.86
CA LYS A 98 4.49 -5.57 38.94
C LYS A 98 4.06 -6.03 40.33
N ARG A 99 2.75 -6.22 40.57
CA ARG A 99 2.24 -6.78 41.84
C ARG A 99 2.54 -8.26 41.94
N ILE A 100 2.33 -9.01 40.85
CA ILE A 100 2.64 -10.46 40.79
C ILE A 100 4.13 -10.67 41.05
N GLN A 101 5.01 -9.93 40.37
CA GLN A 101 6.46 -10.03 40.55
C GLN A 101 6.89 -9.77 42.01
N ARG A 102 6.28 -8.77 42.67
CA ARG A 102 6.53 -8.48 44.09
C ARG A 102 6.01 -9.58 45.02
N LEU A 103 4.90 -10.23 44.69
CA LEU A 103 4.40 -11.36 45.46
C LEU A 103 5.27 -12.59 45.28
N GLU A 104 5.72 -12.89 44.06
CA GLU A 104 6.63 -13.99 43.80
C GLU A 104 7.97 -13.83 44.55
N SER A 105 8.54 -12.63 44.56
CA SER A 105 9.79 -12.39 45.30
C SER A 105 9.60 -12.57 46.81
N ARG A 106 8.49 -12.11 47.38
CA ARG A 106 8.15 -12.33 48.81
C ARG A 106 7.97 -13.81 49.13
N VAL A 107 7.28 -14.57 48.29
CA VAL A 107 7.08 -16.01 48.48
C VAL A 107 8.42 -16.76 48.40
N LYS A 108 9.29 -16.41 47.45
CA LYS A 108 10.64 -16.98 47.35
C LYS A 108 11.46 -16.73 48.62
N LEU A 109 11.45 -15.50 49.14
CA LEU A 109 12.12 -15.14 50.40
C LEU A 109 11.56 -15.92 51.59
N SER A 110 10.24 -15.98 51.75
CA SER A 110 9.61 -16.73 52.84
C SER A 110 9.94 -18.23 52.79
N LYS A 111 10.00 -18.83 51.60
CA LYS A 111 10.45 -20.23 51.45
C LYS A 111 11.91 -20.40 51.86
N LEU A 112 12.79 -19.46 51.48
CA LEU A 112 14.19 -19.43 51.89
C LEU A 112 14.33 -19.33 53.41
N ASP A 113 13.60 -18.43 54.05
CA ASP A 113 13.59 -18.27 55.52
C ASP A 113 13.17 -19.56 56.22
N HIS A 114 12.14 -20.24 55.69
CA HIS A 114 11.65 -21.47 56.26
C HIS A 114 12.67 -22.64 56.14
N LEU A 115 13.45 -22.66 55.07
CA LEU A 115 14.55 -23.62 54.89
C LEU A 115 15.71 -23.34 55.86
N ILE A 116 16.07 -22.07 56.06
CA ILE A 116 17.11 -21.67 57.03
C ILE A 116 16.70 -22.07 58.44
N GLU A 117 15.44 -21.84 58.83
CA GLU A 117 14.95 -22.22 60.14
C GLU A 117 15.00 -23.74 60.35
N LYS A 118 14.72 -24.53 59.30
CA LYS A 118 14.82 -25.99 59.36
C LYS A 118 16.27 -26.46 59.54
N ILE A 119 17.21 -25.87 58.80
CA ILE A 119 18.65 -26.15 58.95
C ILE A 119 19.11 -25.83 60.38
N LYS A 120 18.74 -24.66 60.91
CA LYS A 120 19.10 -24.26 62.27
C LYS A 120 18.57 -25.24 63.34
N LYS A 121 17.33 -25.71 63.18
CA LYS A 121 16.74 -26.73 64.07
C LYS A 121 17.45 -28.09 63.97
N GLU A 122 18.00 -28.45 62.81
CA GLU A 122 18.80 -29.66 62.66
C GLU A 122 20.21 -29.50 63.26
N GLU A 123 20.85 -28.33 63.11
CA GLU A 123 22.13 -28.03 63.77
C GLU A 123 22.03 -28.02 65.29
N ASP A 124 20.97 -27.42 65.86
CA ASP A 124 20.73 -27.41 67.31
C ASP A 124 20.44 -28.82 67.87
N ARG A 125 20.03 -29.78 67.04
CA ARG A 125 19.83 -31.20 67.43
C ARG A 125 21.10 -32.04 67.34
N LEU A 126 22.11 -31.59 66.59
CA LEU A 126 23.38 -32.26 66.39
C LEU A 126 24.46 -31.81 67.39
N LYS A 127 24.23 -30.69 68.09
CA LYS A 127 25.00 -30.26 69.26
C LYS A 127 24.43 -30.85 70.55
#